data_AF-A0A352NB96-F1
#
_entry.id   AF-A0A352NB96-F1
#
_cell.length_a   1.000
_cell.length_b   1.000
_cell.length_c   1.000
_cell.angle_alpha   90.00
_cell.angle_beta   90.00
_cell.angle_gamma   90.00
#
_symmetry.space_group_name_H-M   'P 1'
#
loop_
_entity.id
_entity.type
_entity.pdbx_description
1 polymer ?
#
loop_
_entity_poly.entity_id
_entity_poly.type
_entity_poly.pdbx_seq_one_letter_code
_entity_poly.pdbx_strand_id
1 'polypeptide(L)'
;MKILLYLEAEQILSRSGIGRAMKHQQRALDLMQVDWTQNPNEDYDILHLNTYGPQSWRMLKKAKKAGKKVIFHGHSTEEDFRDSFLGSNLVSPLFKRYLMRFYREADLVITPTEYSAGLLRGYGLTCPIIPISNGIDLSKYQASP
;
A
#
# COMPACT_ATOMS: atom_id res chain seq x y z
N MET A 1 -6.32 13.74 -14.26
CA MET A 1 -5.33 12.96 -13.49
C MET A 1 -6.00 11.64 -13.12
N LYS A 2 -5.39 10.51 -13.46
CA LYS A 2 -5.96 9.18 -13.23
C LYS A 2 -5.02 8.28 -12.42
N ILE A 3 -5.57 7.57 -11.43
CA ILE A 3 -4.81 6.69 -10.53
C ILE A 3 -5.07 5.23 -10.87
N LEU A 4 -4.00 4.46 -11.08
CA LEU A 4 -4.07 2.99 -11.13
C LEU A 4 -3.94 2.44 -9.70
N LEU A 5 -5.04 1.95 -9.15
CA LEU A 5 -5.04 1.19 -7.89
C LEU A 5 -4.67 -0.26 -8.19
N TYR A 6 -3.49 -0.69 -7.74
CA TYR A 6 -2.99 -2.03 -8.01
C TYR A 6 -2.89 -2.88 -6.73
N LEU A 7 -3.53 -4.04 -6.75
CA LEU A 7 -3.47 -5.07 -5.72
C LEU A 7 -3.16 -6.42 -6.37
N GLU A 8 -1.96 -6.95 -6.11
CA GLU A 8 -1.60 -8.28 -6.58
C GLU A 8 -2.36 -9.35 -5.83
N ALA A 9 -2.73 -10.45 -6.50
CA ALA A 9 -3.51 -11.54 -5.92
C ALA A 9 -4.84 -11.08 -5.27
N GLU A 10 -5.52 -10.11 -5.90
CA GLU A 10 -6.78 -9.53 -5.41
C GLU A 10 -7.85 -10.58 -5.04
N GLN A 11 -7.96 -11.68 -5.80
CA GLN A 11 -8.91 -12.76 -5.51
C GLN A 11 -8.73 -13.35 -4.10
N ILE A 12 -7.51 -13.33 -3.57
CA ILE A 12 -7.16 -13.84 -2.25
C ILE A 12 -7.20 -12.70 -1.21
N LEU A 13 -6.58 -11.56 -1.52
CA LEU A 13 -6.38 -10.46 -0.56
C LEU A 13 -7.60 -9.55 -0.39
N SER A 14 -8.57 -9.57 -1.31
CA SER A 14 -9.78 -8.74 -1.24
C SER A 14 -10.65 -9.02 -0.01
N ARG A 15 -10.54 -10.23 0.57
CA ARG A 15 -11.25 -10.62 1.80
C ARG A 15 -10.51 -10.21 3.09
N SER A 16 -9.28 -9.74 2.97
CA SER A 16 -8.45 -9.30 4.10
C SER A 16 -8.64 -7.81 4.42
N GLY A 17 -7.96 -7.32 5.46
CA GLY A 17 -7.90 -5.90 5.79
C GLY A 17 -7.37 -5.03 4.63
N ILE A 18 -6.45 -5.56 3.81
CA ILE A 18 -5.90 -4.86 2.63
C ILE A 18 -7.00 -4.64 1.59
N GLY A 19 -7.85 -5.64 1.34
CA GLY A 19 -8.98 -5.52 0.44
C GLY A 19 -10.01 -4.47 0.89
N ARG A 20 -10.26 -4.38 2.20
CA ARG A 20 -11.11 -3.34 2.78
C ARG A 20 -10.48 -1.95 2.62
N ALA A 21 -9.19 -1.82 2.90
CA ALA A 21 -8.45 -0.57 2.70
C ALA A 21 -8.55 -0.08 1.24
N MET A 22 -8.38 -0.99 0.27
CA MET A 22 -8.50 -0.66 -1.16
C MET A 22 -9.90 -0.13 -1.52
N LYS A 23 -10.97 -0.72 -0.97
CA LYS A 23 -12.34 -0.20 -1.16
C LYS A 23 -12.52 1.21 -0.57
N HIS A 24 -11.89 1.49 0.57
CA HIS A 24 -11.91 2.82 1.16
C HIS A 24 -11.12 3.83 0.31
N GLN A 25 -10.00 3.41 -0.29
CA GLN A 25 -9.26 4.23 -1.26
C GLN A 25 -10.12 4.57 -2.48
N GLN A 26 -10.79 3.58 -3.09
CA GLN A 26 -11.72 3.81 -4.21
C GLN A 26 -12.78 4.84 -3.84
N ARG A 27 -13.42 4.65 -2.68
CA ARG A 27 -14.45 5.58 -2.20
C ARG A 27 -13.90 6.99 -1.95
N ALA A 28 -12.69 7.12 -1.40
CA ALA A 28 -12.06 8.41 -1.19
C ALA A 28 -11.77 9.12 -2.52
N LEU A 29 -11.31 8.39 -3.53
CA LEU A 29 -11.07 8.94 -4.87
C LEU A 29 -12.38 9.37 -5.54
N ASP A 30 -13.45 8.58 -5.42
CA ASP A 30 -14.78 8.94 -5.92
C ASP A 30 -15.31 10.24 -5.28
N LEU A 31 -15.19 10.35 -3.95
CA LEU A 31 -15.62 11.54 -3.20
C LEU A 31 -14.86 12.80 -3.61
N MET A 32 -13.57 12.65 -3.92
CA MET A 32 -12.70 13.72 -4.40
C MET A 32 -12.79 13.94 -5.91
N GLN A 33 -13.64 13.17 -6.62
CA GLN A 33 -13.81 13.23 -8.08
C GLN A 33 -12.48 13.04 -8.83
N VAL A 34 -11.64 12.11 -8.35
CA VAL A 34 -10.39 11.72 -8.99
C VAL A 34 -10.59 10.42 -9.74
N ASP A 35 -10.31 10.42 -11.04
CA ASP A 35 -10.43 9.22 -11.86
C ASP A 35 -9.49 8.11 -11.37
N TRP A 36 -9.99 6.88 -11.36
CA TRP A 36 -9.18 5.72 -11.01
C TRP A 36 -9.52 4.51 -11.88
N THR A 37 -8.60 3.55 -11.92
CA THR A 37 -8.80 2.25 -12.57
C THR A 37 -8.05 1.18 -11.80
N GLN A 38 -8.51 -0.07 -11.93
CA GLN A 38 -7.76 -1.26 -11.52
C GLN A 38 -7.16 -1.98 -12.72
N ASN A 39 -7.48 -1.55 -13.94
CA ASN A 39 -7.01 -2.17 -15.17
C ASN A 39 -5.60 -1.65 -15.53
N PRO A 40 -4.54 -2.47 -15.43
CA PRO A 40 -3.17 -2.02 -15.68
C PRO A 40 -2.87 -1.74 -17.17
N ASN A 41 -3.81 -2.05 -18.07
CA ASN A 41 -3.69 -1.79 -19.50
C ASN A 41 -4.26 -0.43 -19.92
N GLU A 42 -5.06 0.21 -19.07
CA GLU A 42 -5.52 1.57 -19.30
C GLU A 42 -4.41 2.59 -19.02
N ASP A 43 -4.55 3.79 -19.58
CA ASP A 43 -3.65 4.88 -19.23
C ASP A 43 -3.96 5.46 -17.85
N TYR A 44 -2.92 5.98 -17.20
CA TYR A 44 -2.93 6.50 -15.84
C TYR A 44 -1.70 7.39 -15.58
N ASP A 45 -1.79 8.31 -14.62
CA ASP A 45 -0.68 9.22 -14.26
C ASP A 45 0.10 8.73 -13.05
N ILE A 46 -0.61 8.09 -12.11
CA ILE A 46 -0.07 7.64 -10.82
C ILE A 46 -0.35 6.16 -10.62
N LEU A 47 0.68 5.39 -10.26
CA LEU A 47 0.52 4.02 -9.78
C LEU A 47 0.43 4.03 -8.25
N HIS A 48 -0.65 3.49 -7.69
CA HIS A 48 -0.82 3.28 -6.26
C HIS A 48 -0.76 1.78 -5.95
N LEU A 49 0.37 1.35 -5.38
CA LEU A 49 0.61 -0.05 -5.01
C LEU A 49 0.09 -0.36 -3.60
N ASN A 50 -0.61 -1.47 -3.45
CA ASN A 50 -1.11 -1.97 -2.16
C ASN A 50 -0.39 -3.25 -1.68
N THR A 51 0.53 -3.79 -2.50
CA THR A 51 1.24 -5.04 -2.23
C THR A 51 2.69 -4.98 -2.68
N TYR A 52 3.49 -5.87 -2.12
CA TYR A 52 4.93 -6.02 -2.39
C TYR A 52 5.25 -7.34 -3.11
N GLY A 53 4.37 -7.86 -3.97
CA GLY A 53 4.63 -9.09 -4.70
C GLY A 53 5.50 -8.91 -5.97
N PRO A 54 5.91 -10.01 -6.64
CA PRO A 54 6.72 -9.95 -7.85
C PRO A 54 6.08 -9.16 -8.99
N GLN A 55 4.75 -9.24 -9.17
CA GLN A 55 4.08 -8.45 -10.22
C GLN A 55 3.97 -6.98 -9.84
N SER A 56 3.80 -6.69 -8.55
CA SER A 56 3.86 -5.34 -7.98
C SER A 56 5.22 -4.70 -8.27
N TRP A 57 6.32 -5.46 -8.16
CA TRP A 57 7.67 -4.99 -8.51
C TRP A 57 7.80 -4.67 -10.01
N ARG A 58 7.21 -5.50 -10.87
CA ARG A 58 7.21 -5.27 -12.32
C ARG A 58 6.40 -4.02 -12.69
N MET A 59 5.22 -3.85 -12.09
CA MET A 59 4.39 -2.65 -12.24
C MET A 59 5.12 -1.38 -11.80
N LEU A 60 5.77 -1.43 -10.62
CA LEU A 60 6.62 -0.36 -10.10
C LEU A 60 7.68 0.07 -11.13
N LYS A 61 8.49 -0.88 -11.61
CA LYS A 61 9.57 -0.60 -12.55
C LYS A 61 9.05 -0.10 -13.91
N LYS A 62 7.93 -0.63 -14.40
CA LYS A 62 7.26 -0.14 -15.62
C LYS A 62 6.81 1.31 -15.44
N ALA A 63 6.17 1.65 -14.33
CA ALA A 63 5.69 3.00 -14.04
C ALA A 63 6.86 4.01 -13.94
N LYS A 64 7.90 3.68 -13.16
CA LYS A 64 9.09 4.55 -13.03
C LYS A 64 9.81 4.75 -14.37
N LYS A 65 9.94 3.69 -15.19
CA LYS A 65 10.54 3.81 -16.53
C LYS A 65 9.72 4.71 -17.45
N ALA A 66 8.40 4.74 -17.28
CA ALA A 66 7.50 5.64 -18.01
C ALA A 66 7.40 7.05 -17.39
N GLY A 67 8.22 7.38 -16.38
CA GLY A 67 8.19 8.68 -15.71
C GLY A 67 6.97 8.92 -14.82
N LYS A 68 6.13 7.90 -14.59
CA LYS A 68 4.91 7.99 -13.78
C LYS A 68 5.25 8.07 -12.29
N LYS A 69 4.41 8.77 -11.53
CA LYS A 69 4.54 8.84 -10.07
C LYS A 69 4.05 7.57 -9.41
N VAL A 70 4.68 7.20 -8.30
CA VAL A 70 4.35 5.99 -7.56
C VAL A 70 4.04 6.33 -6.11
N ILE A 71 2.84 5.94 -5.68
CA ILE A 71 2.43 5.92 -4.28
C ILE A 71 2.46 4.47 -3.81
N PHE A 72 3.03 4.23 -2.63
CA PHE A 72 3.01 2.90 -2.01
C PHE A 72 2.19 2.94 -0.71
N HIS A 73 1.17 2.10 -0.61
CA HIS A 73 0.42 1.90 0.62
C HIS A 73 1.12 0.84 1.48
N GLY A 74 1.87 1.29 2.47
CA GLY A 74 2.63 0.45 3.39
C GLY A 74 1.73 -0.22 4.42
N HIS A 75 1.25 -1.42 4.09
CA HIS A 75 0.50 -2.29 5.01
C HIS A 75 1.39 -3.27 5.79
N SER A 76 2.72 -3.20 5.63
CA SER A 76 3.63 -4.14 6.28
C SER A 76 4.97 -3.51 6.64
N THR A 77 5.46 -3.82 7.82
CA THR A 77 6.82 -3.50 8.30
C THR A 77 7.59 -4.78 8.69
N GLU A 78 8.84 -4.63 9.12
CA GLU A 78 9.59 -5.75 9.71
C GLU A 78 8.90 -6.25 10.97
N GLU A 79 8.40 -5.32 11.79
CA GLU A 79 7.78 -5.58 13.08
C GLU A 79 6.44 -6.31 12.92
N ASP A 80 5.67 -6.00 11.86
CA ASP A 80 4.44 -6.75 11.54
C ASP A 80 4.74 -8.20 11.13
N PHE A 81 5.90 -8.44 10.53
CA PHE A 81 6.30 -9.78 10.08
C PHE A 81 7.00 -10.57 11.18
N ARG A 82 7.75 -9.90 12.05
CA ARG A 82 8.38 -10.51 13.22
C ARG A 82 7.29 -11.08 14.13
N ASP A 83 7.56 -12.24 14.71
CA ASP A 83 6.66 -12.99 15.60
C ASP A 83 5.34 -13.45 14.96
N SER A 84 5.20 -13.37 13.63
CA SER A 84 3.97 -13.80 12.94
C SER A 84 3.86 -15.32 12.74
N PHE A 85 4.98 -16.03 12.59
CA PHE A 85 5.05 -17.49 12.47
C PHE A 85 6.42 -18.06 12.87
N LEU A 86 6.52 -19.38 13.06
CA LEU A 86 7.76 -20.04 13.44
C LEU A 86 8.88 -19.75 12.42
N GLY A 87 9.99 -19.18 12.88
CA GLY A 87 11.13 -18.80 12.03
C GLY A 87 11.03 -17.42 11.37
N SER A 88 9.91 -16.70 11.52
CA SER A 88 9.73 -15.34 10.99
C SER A 88 10.80 -14.36 11.50
N ASN A 89 11.24 -14.49 12.75
CA ASN A 89 12.25 -13.60 13.34
C ASN A 89 13.60 -13.70 12.62
N LEU A 90 14.01 -14.92 12.24
CA LEU A 90 15.25 -15.15 11.52
C LEU A 90 15.20 -14.52 10.11
N VAL A 91 14.02 -14.52 9.48
CA VAL A 91 13.80 -13.99 8.13
C VAL A 91 13.45 -12.50 8.13
N SER A 92 13.02 -11.94 9.27
CA SER A 92 12.54 -10.56 9.39
C SER A 92 13.50 -9.49 8.82
N PRO A 93 14.84 -9.58 9.02
CA PRO A 93 15.75 -8.59 8.43
C PRO A 93 15.82 -8.69 6.90
N LEU A 94 15.68 -9.89 6.34
CA LEU A 94 15.63 -10.09 4.88
C LEU A 94 14.32 -9.56 4.31
N PHE A 95 13.20 -9.79 5.02
CA PHE A 95 11.90 -9.25 4.64
C PHE A 95 11.91 -7.72 4.65
N LYS A 96 12.49 -7.08 5.67
CA LYS A 96 12.72 -5.64 5.69
C LYS A 96 13.52 -5.15 4.48
N ARG A 97 14.65 -5.81 4.18
CA ARG A 97 15.47 -5.46 3.01
C ARG A 97 14.65 -5.56 1.73
N TYR A 98 13.78 -6.54 1.62
CA TYR A 98 12.88 -6.71 0.49
C TYR A 98 11.85 -5.58 0.38
N LEU A 99 11.12 -5.27 1.46
CA LEU A 99 10.14 -4.17 1.51
C LEU A 99 10.79 -2.83 1.16
N MET A 100 11.98 -2.57 1.73
CA MET A 100 12.73 -1.34 1.49
C MET A 100 13.09 -1.11 0.02
N ARG A 101 13.16 -2.17 -0.81
CA ARG A 101 13.34 -2.00 -2.26
C ARG A 101 12.15 -1.30 -2.90
N PHE A 102 10.93 -1.57 -2.46
CA PHE A 102 9.73 -0.91 -2.96
C PHE A 102 9.63 0.52 -2.43
N TYR A 103 9.74 0.69 -1.12
CA TYR A 103 9.58 2.00 -0.48
C TYR A 103 10.58 3.04 -1.00
N ARG A 104 11.83 2.65 -1.30
CA ARG A 104 12.84 3.55 -1.87
C ARG A 104 12.54 4.04 -3.28
N GLU A 105 11.71 3.34 -4.04
CA GLU A 105 11.35 3.71 -5.41
C GLU A 105 10.06 4.53 -5.46
N ALA A 106 9.29 4.54 -4.36
CA ALA A 106 8.06 5.29 -4.23
C ALA A 106 8.35 6.80 -4.14
N ASP A 107 7.51 7.60 -4.78
CA ASP A 107 7.51 9.05 -4.64
C ASP A 107 6.80 9.49 -3.34
N LEU A 108 5.92 8.64 -2.80
CA LEU A 108 5.20 8.83 -1.54
C LEU A 108 4.85 7.47 -0.92
N VAL A 109 4.96 7.35 0.41
CA VAL A 109 4.43 6.21 1.15
C VAL A 109 3.28 6.65 2.05
N ILE A 110 2.18 5.91 2.02
CA ILE A 110 1.04 6.08 2.93
C ILE A 110 1.04 4.91 3.91
N THR A 111 0.92 5.20 5.21
CA THR A 111 0.79 4.18 6.26
C THR A 111 -0.55 4.30 6.98
N PRO A 112 -1.10 3.22 7.55
CA PRO A 112 -2.38 3.30 8.27
C PRO A 112 -2.27 4.02 9.63
N THR A 113 -1.06 4.13 10.18
CA THR A 113 -0.82 4.70 11.53
C THR A 113 0.45 5.53 11.58
N GLU A 114 0.52 6.44 12.56
CA GLU A 114 1.73 7.18 12.93
C GLU A 114 2.85 6.25 13.40
N TYR A 115 2.51 5.17 14.11
CA TYR A 115 3.49 4.18 14.56
C TYR A 115 4.25 3.57 13.37
N SER A 116 3.53 3.05 12.38
CA SER A 116 4.14 2.49 11.17
C SER A 116 4.92 3.56 10.39
N ALA A 117 4.45 4.81 10.36
CA ALA A 117 5.20 5.91 9.76
C ALA A 117 6.53 6.14 10.48
N GLY A 118 6.54 6.12 11.82
CA GLY A 118 7.74 6.23 12.65
C GLY A 118 8.75 5.13 12.38
N LEU A 119 8.29 3.87 12.29
CA LEU A 119 9.14 2.73 11.96
C LEU A 119 9.80 2.91 10.58
N LEU A 120 9.01 3.23 9.56
CA LEU A 120 9.51 3.42 8.20
C LEU A 120 10.47 4.61 8.08
N ARG A 121 10.23 5.71 8.82
CA ARG A 121 11.20 6.82 8.94
C ARG A 121 12.52 6.34 9.56
N GLY A 122 12.44 5.53 10.61
CA GLY A 122 13.60 4.90 11.25
C GLY A 122 14.39 3.96 10.33
N TYR A 123 13.81 3.50 9.22
CA TYR A 123 14.52 2.68 8.23
C TYR A 123 15.40 3.49 7.27
N GLY A 124 15.41 4.82 7.38
CA GLY A 124 16.20 5.71 6.54
C GLY A 124 15.59 5.93 5.15
N LEU A 125 14.27 5.89 5.03
CA LEU A 125 13.55 6.32 3.82
C LEU A 125 13.61 7.84 3.70
N THR A 126 13.82 8.33 2.48
CA THR A 126 13.91 9.77 2.17
C THR A 126 12.65 10.32 1.53
N CYS A 127 11.79 9.46 0.98
CA CYS A 127 10.50 9.88 0.43
C CYS A 127 9.55 10.31 1.55
N PRO A 128 8.58 11.20 1.28
CA PRO A 128 7.55 11.55 2.25
C PRO A 128 6.78 10.31 2.71
N ILE A 129 6.48 10.26 4.01
CA ILE A 129 5.66 9.21 4.63
C ILE A 129 4.50 9.88 5.36
N ILE A 130 3.28 9.65 4.87
CA ILE A 130 2.05 10.27 5.39
C ILE A 130 1.19 9.19 6.04
N PRO A 131 0.88 9.31 7.34
CA PRO A 131 -0.04 8.43 8.02
C PRO A 131 -1.49 8.84 7.72
N ILE A 132 -2.23 7.95 7.07
CA ILE A 132 -3.66 8.10 6.79
C ILE A 132 -4.33 6.80 7.21
N SER A 133 -5.18 6.88 8.24
CA SER A 133 -5.96 5.73 8.68
C SER A 133 -6.83 5.22 7.54
N ASN A 134 -6.95 3.90 7.43
CA ASN A 134 -7.87 3.26 6.50
C ASN A 134 -9.33 3.66 6.77
N GLY A 135 -9.65 4.10 8.00
CA GLY A 135 -11.00 4.41 8.43
C GLY A 135 -11.90 3.17 8.49
N ILE A 136 -13.07 3.34 9.08
CA ILE A 136 -14.16 2.36 9.08
C ILE A 136 -15.48 3.06 8.80
N ASP A 137 -16.43 2.32 8.25
CA ASP A 137 -17.79 2.82 8.08
C ASP A 137 -18.55 2.75 9.41
N LEU A 138 -18.65 3.89 10.11
CA LEU A 138 -19.27 3.98 11.43
C LEU A 138 -20.73 3.54 11.44
N SER A 139 -21.45 3.63 10.32
CA SER A 139 -22.84 3.16 10.23
C SER A 139 -22.97 1.65 10.48
N LYS A 140 -21.93 0.87 10.15
CA LYS A 140 -21.90 -0.59 10.35
C LYS A 140 -21.62 -1.01 11.79
N TYR A 141 -21.19 -0.10 12.65
CA TYR A 141 -20.79 -0.36 14.03
C TYR A 141 -21.67 0.39 15.05
N GLN A 142 -22.86 0.81 14.63
CA GLN A 142 -23.86 1.34 15.55
C GLN A 142 -24.42 0.21 16.41
N ALA A 143 -24.79 0.52 17.65
CA ALA A 143 -25.48 -0.43 18.51
C ALA A 143 -26.76 -0.90 17.80
N SER A 144 -27.02 -2.21 17.82
CA SER A 144 -28.34 -2.71 17.42
C SER A 144 -29.41 -2.05 18.29
N PRO A 145 -30.48 -1.52 17.69
CA PRO A 145 -31.60 -0.98 18.46
C PRO A 145 -32.26 -2.03 19.36
#